data_AF-A0A431FW17-F1
#
_entry.id   AF-A0A431FW17-F1
#
_cell.length_a   1.000
_cell.length_b   1.000
_cell.length_c   1.000
_cell.angle_alpha   90.00
_cell.angle_beta   90.00
_cell.angle_gamma   90.00
#
_symmetry.space_group_name_H-M   'P 1'
#
loop_
_entity.id
_entity.type
_entity.pdbx_description
1 polymer ?
#
loop_
_entity_poly.entity_id
_entity_poly.type
_entity_poly.pdbx_seq_one_letter_code
_entity_poly.pdbx_strand_id
1 'polypeptide(L)'
;MRINKFISHNTRYSRREADELIKQGLVKINNKIALLSDEVKFDDKVFVKGKRVQKRTQFSVIIYHKQKGEIVSKKDDRGRKTIYDTLPRQFSTWL
;
A
#
# COMPACT_ATOMS: atom_id res chain seq x y z
N MET A 1 -12.81 -8.79 2.16
CA MET A 1 -11.82 -7.75 2.59
C MET A 1 -11.98 -6.51 1.73
N ARG A 2 -12.15 -5.31 2.30
CA ARG A 2 -12.28 -4.06 1.52
C ARG A 2 -11.18 -3.88 0.48
N ILE A 3 -11.55 -3.43 -0.72
CA ILE A 3 -10.65 -3.29 -1.88
C ILE A 3 -9.45 -2.36 -1.60
N ASN A 4 -9.65 -1.25 -0.91
CA ASN A 4 -8.56 -0.33 -0.57
C ASN A 4 -7.52 -0.95 0.38
N LYS A 5 -7.97 -1.76 1.34
CA LYS A 5 -7.11 -2.56 2.22
C LYS A 5 -6.38 -3.63 1.42
N PHE A 6 -7.06 -4.30 0.49
CA PHE A 6 -6.43 -5.28 -0.40
C PHE A 6 -5.30 -4.67 -1.23
N ILE A 7 -5.56 -3.54 -1.89
CA ILE A 7 -4.54 -2.86 -2.71
C ILE A 7 -3.38 -2.42 -1.83
N SER A 8 -3.66 -1.83 -0.66
CA SER A 8 -2.61 -1.32 0.22
C SER A 8 -1.72 -2.40 0.81
N HIS A 9 -2.24 -3.61 1.08
CA HIS A 9 -1.42 -4.72 1.57
C HIS A 9 -0.52 -5.34 0.48
N ASN A 10 -0.95 -5.28 -0.77
CA ASN A 10 -0.33 -6.03 -1.87
C ASN A 10 0.46 -5.14 -2.85
N THR A 11 0.40 -3.82 -2.68
CA THR A 11 1.08 -2.85 -3.55
C THR A 11 1.77 -1.76 -2.73
N ARG A 12 2.39 -0.78 -3.40
CA ARG A 12 3.02 0.37 -2.75
C ARG A 12 2.04 1.50 -2.43
N TYR A 13 0.81 1.43 -2.91
CA TYR A 13 -0.20 2.45 -2.66
C TYR A 13 -0.70 2.35 -1.22
N SER A 14 -0.84 3.50 -0.57
CA SER A 14 -1.59 3.60 0.68
C SER A 14 -3.08 3.35 0.46
N ARG A 15 -3.85 3.14 1.55
CA ARG A 15 -5.31 3.00 1.45
C ARG A 15 -5.98 4.22 0.82
N ARG A 16 -5.51 5.44 1.14
CA ARG A 16 -6.03 6.68 0.57
C ARG A 16 -5.72 6.81 -0.92
N GLU A 17 -4.50 6.49 -1.33
CA GLU A 17 -4.17 6.44 -2.76
C GLU A 17 -5.00 5.38 -3.49
N ALA A 18 -5.24 4.22 -2.86
CA ALA A 18 -6.12 3.21 -3.42
C ALA A 18 -7.55 3.73 -3.61
N ASP A 19 -8.11 4.47 -2.63
CA ASP A 19 -9.42 5.11 -2.75
C ASP A 19 -9.48 6.08 -3.95
N GLU A 20 -8.45 6.90 -4.15
CA GLU A 20 -8.36 7.81 -5.30
C GLU A 20 -8.27 7.05 -6.63
N LEU A 21 -7.49 5.97 -6.69
CA LEU A 21 -7.42 5.13 -7.89
C LEU A 21 -8.76 4.46 -8.21
N ILE A 22 -9.51 4.05 -7.19
CA ILE A 22 -10.86 3.48 -7.35
C ILE A 22 -11.81 4.54 -7.89
N LYS A 23 -11.83 5.75 -7.31
CA LYS A 23 -12.65 6.88 -7.79
C LYS A 23 -12.34 7.24 -9.25
N GLN A 24 -11.07 7.16 -9.66
CA GLN A 24 -10.63 7.39 -11.04
C GLN A 24 -10.97 6.24 -12.01
N GLY A 25 -11.59 5.15 -11.54
CA GLY A 25 -11.91 3.99 -12.37
C GLY A 25 -10.69 3.18 -12.83
N LEU A 26 -9.53 3.38 -12.18
CA LEU A 26 -8.27 2.73 -12.53
C LEU A 26 -8.10 1.35 -11.88
N VAL A 27 -9.09 0.91 -11.10
CA VAL A 27 -9.10 -0.39 -10.40
C VAL A 27 -10.20 -1.27 -10.97
N LYS A 28 -9.86 -2.52 -11.26
CA LYS A 28 -10.82 -3.54 -11.71
C LYS A 28 -10.78 -4.78 -10.84
N ILE A 29 -11.95 -5.37 -10.58
CA ILE A 29 -12.13 -6.70 -9.98
C ILE A 29 -12.81 -7.58 -11.03
N ASN A 30 -12.16 -8.68 -11.43
CA ASN A 30 -12.71 -9.62 -12.42
C ASN A 30 -13.27 -8.93 -13.68
N ASN A 31 -12.51 -7.97 -14.21
CA ASN A 31 -12.82 -7.14 -15.38
C ASN A 31 -13.88 -6.02 -15.19
N LYS A 32 -14.52 -5.90 -14.01
CA LYS A 32 -15.45 -4.81 -13.70
C LYS A 32 -14.73 -3.68 -12.96
N ILE A 33 -15.11 -2.42 -13.22
CA ILE A 33 -14.59 -1.26 -12.48
C ILE A 33 -15.02 -1.41 -11.01
N ALA A 34 -14.06 -1.27 -10.09
CA ALA A 34 -14.33 -1.40 -8.66
C ALA A 34 -14.98 -0.13 -8.09
N LEU A 35 -15.79 -0.31 -7.05
CA LEU A 35 -16.35 0.76 -6.21
C LEU A 35 -15.68 0.77 -4.83
N LEU A 36 -15.74 1.90 -4.13
CA LEU A 36 -15.13 2.05 -2.80
C LEU A 36 -15.68 1.06 -1.76
N SER A 37 -16.95 0.66 -1.93
CA SER A 37 -17.64 -0.29 -1.05
C SER A 37 -17.31 -1.75 -1.36
N ASP A 38 -16.57 -2.03 -2.44
CA ASP A 38 -16.34 -3.41 -2.87
C ASP A 38 -15.42 -4.19 -1.93
N GLU A 39 -15.70 -5.48 -1.84
CA GLU A 39 -14.90 -6.44 -1.12
C GLU A 39 -14.25 -7.44 -2.06
N VAL A 40 -12.97 -7.71 -1.82
CA VAL A 40 -12.19 -8.73 -2.54
C VAL A 40 -12.37 -10.07 -1.83
N LYS A 41 -12.82 -11.06 -2.59
CA LYS A 41 -12.90 -12.48 -2.22
C LYS A 41 -11.60 -13.22 -2.54
N PHE A 42 -11.52 -14.49 -2.14
CA PHE A 42 -10.30 -15.27 -2.31
C PHE A 42 -9.92 -15.48 -3.79
N ASP A 43 -10.86 -15.77 -4.69
CA ASP A 43 -10.53 -16.03 -6.10
C ASP A 43 -10.56 -14.79 -7.01
N ASP A 44 -10.83 -13.62 -6.45
CA ASP A 44 -10.95 -12.39 -7.22
C ASP A 44 -9.58 -11.95 -7.79
N LYS A 45 -9.61 -11.55 -9.07
CA LYS A 45 -8.49 -10.97 -9.79
C LYS A 45 -8.61 -9.45 -9.76
N VAL A 46 -7.74 -8.82 -8.97
CA VAL A 46 -7.67 -7.36 -8.85
C VAL A 46 -6.60 -6.81 -9.79
N PHE A 47 -6.94 -5.74 -10.51
CA PHE A 47 -6.04 -5.01 -11.40
C PHE A 47 -6.01 -3.54 -11.01
N VAL A 48 -4.83 -2.94 -11.01
CA VAL A 48 -4.63 -1.50 -10.79
C VAL A 48 -3.85 -0.94 -11.97
N LYS A 49 -4.40 0.05 -12.67
CA LYS A 49 -3.83 0.63 -13.91
C LYS A 49 -3.45 -0.46 -14.93
N GLY A 50 -4.32 -1.47 -15.09
CA GLY A 50 -4.11 -2.60 -16.01
C GLY A 50 -3.13 -3.68 -15.53
N LYS A 51 -2.41 -3.48 -14.42
CA LYS A 51 -1.49 -4.49 -13.86
C LYS A 51 -2.18 -5.34 -12.82
N ARG A 52 -2.04 -6.67 -12.92
CA ARG A 52 -2.60 -7.61 -11.94
C ARG A 52 -1.88 -7.47 -10.60
N VAL A 53 -2.64 -7.31 -9.53
CA VAL A 53 -2.12 -7.29 -8.16
C VAL A 53 -1.87 -8.73 -7.72
N GLN A 54 -0.61 -9.06 -7.42
CA GLN A 54 -0.24 -10.34 -6.84
C GLN A 54 -0.43 -10.30 -5.32
N LYS A 55 -1.01 -11.36 -4.75
CA LYS A 55 -1.15 -11.47 -3.30
C LYS A 55 0.21 -11.72 -2.67
N ARG A 56 0.57 -10.92 -1.68
CA ARG A 56 1.74 -11.16 -0.84
C ARG A 56 1.36 -12.20 0.22
N THR A 57 2.13 -13.28 0.27
CA THR A 57 1.98 -14.36 1.27
C THR A 57 3.01 -14.27 2.39
N GLN A 58 4.06 -13.46 2.21
CA GLN A 58 5.13 -13.30 3.18
C GLN A 58 4.89 -12.10 4.08
N PHE A 59 5.10 -12.29 5.38
CA PHE A 59 5.12 -11.23 6.38
C PHE A 59 6.58 -10.93 6.75
N SER A 60 6.87 -9.66 6.99
CA SER A 60 8.17 -9.21 7.47
C SER A 60 7.99 -8.42 8.76
N VAL A 61 8.79 -8.71 9.77
CA VAL A 61 8.81 -8.01 11.05
C VAL A 61 10.21 -7.49 11.27
N ILE A 62 10.31 -6.23 11.70
CA ILE A 62 11.56 -5.58 12.04
C ILE A 62 11.47 -5.03 13.46
N ILE A 63 12.57 -5.16 14.22
CA ILE A 63 12.75 -4.45 15.48
C ILE A 63 13.69 -3.28 15.18
N TYR A 64 13.21 -2.06 15.40
CA TYR A 64 13.94 -0.84 15.06
C TYR A 64 14.11 0.05 16.29
N HIS A 65 15.35 0.30 16.69
CA HIS A 65 15.69 1.29 17.70
C HIS A 65 15.82 2.67 17.04
N LYS A 66 14.71 3.39 17.01
CA LYS A 66 14.61 4.73 16.41
C LYS A 66 15.51 5.75 17.11
N GLN A 67 16.25 6.52 16.31
CA GLN A 67 17.13 7.56 16.83
C GLN A 67 16.38 8.86 17.16
N LYS A 68 16.96 9.67 18.05
CA LYS A 68 16.43 11.01 18.37
C LYS A 68 16.45 11.89 17.13
N GLY A 69 15.36 12.66 16.93
CA GLY A 69 15.21 13.57 15.79
C GLY A 69 14.53 12.97 14.56
N GLU A 70 14.31 11.66 14.53
CA GLU A 70 13.51 11.02 13.48
C GLU A 70 12.01 11.18 13.75
N ILE A 71 11.20 11.18 12.70
CA ILE A 71 9.74 11.15 12.81
C ILE A 71 9.14 9.85 12.25
N VAL A 72 7.97 9.47 12.78
CA VAL A 72 7.21 8.30 12.33
C VAL A 72 6.14 8.77 11.33
N SER A 73 6.55 8.99 10.10
CA SER A 73 5.67 9.38 9.00
C SER A 73 6.26 8.92 7.67
N LYS A 74 5.40 8.57 6.69
CA LYS A 74 5.84 8.25 5.31
C LYS A 74 6.32 9.48 4.54
N LYS A 75 5.81 10.66 4.89
CA LYS A 75 6.15 11.92 4.24
C LYS A 75 6.19 13.01 5.30
N ASP A 76 7.26 13.79 5.31
CA ASP A 76 7.36 15.02 6.09
C ASP A 76 7.20 16.23 5.18
N ASP A 77 6.45 17.23 5.63
CA ASP A 77 6.24 18.52 4.98
C ASP A 77 7.39 19.50 5.25
N ARG A 78 8.19 19.26 6.29
CA ARG A 78 9.27 20.13 6.76
C ARG A 78 10.68 19.57 6.52
N GLY A 79 10.80 18.50 5.74
CA GLY A 79 12.09 17.89 5.38
C GLY A 79 12.85 17.24 6.54
N ARG A 80 12.19 16.97 7.67
CA ARG A 80 12.79 16.23 8.79
C ARG A 80 12.99 14.77 8.40
N LYS A 81 14.04 14.16 8.95
CA LYS A 81 14.36 12.76 8.73
C LYS A 81 13.24 11.85 9.24
N THR A 82 12.79 10.92 8.40
CA THR A 82 11.80 9.90 8.77
C THR A 82 12.49 8.59 9.12
N ILE A 83 11.79 7.71 9.83
CA ILE A 83 12.29 6.34 10.07
C ILE A 83 12.59 5.58 8.76
N TYR A 84 11.90 5.90 7.67
CA TYR A 84 12.07 5.22 6.38
C TYR A 84 13.38 5.61 5.67
N ASP A 85 13.92 6.78 5.99
CA ASP A 85 15.19 7.26 5.41
C ASP A 85 16.41 6.56 6.01
N THR A 86 16.31 6.12 7.26
CA THR A 86 17.41 5.44 7.98
C THR A 86 17.35 3.91 7.84
N LEU A 87 16.16 3.35 7.61
CA LEU A 87 16.01 1.91 7.46
C LEU A 87 16.84 1.37 6.28
N PRO A 88 17.48 0.19 6.41
CA PRO A 88 18.17 -0.45 5.30
C PRO A 88 17.27 -0.55 4.06
N ARG A 89 17.84 -0.40 2.86
CA ARG A 89 17.08 -0.34 1.59
C ARG A 89 16.14 -1.53 1.37
N GLN A 90 16.55 -2.70 1.85
CA GLN A 90 15.76 -3.93 1.82
C GLN A 90 14.48 -3.88 2.68
N PHE A 91 14.29 -2.84 3.51
CA PHE A 91 13.11 -2.58 4.32
C PHE A 91 12.48 -1.22 4.01
N SER A 92 13.26 -0.25 3.49
CA SER A 92 12.76 1.10 3.17
C SER A 92 11.68 1.14 2.09
N THR A 93 11.69 0.15 1.18
CA THR A 93 10.75 0.08 0.05
C THR A 93 9.47 -0.71 0.38
N TRP A 94 9.45 -1.38 1.54
CA TRP A 94 8.48 -2.43 1.86
C TRP A 94 7.47 -2.03 2.92
N LEU A 95 7.66 -0.88 3.55
CA LEU A 95 6.73 -0.26 4.49
C LEU A 95 6.06 0.97 3.87
#